data_AF-A0A8H6BE08-F1
#
_entry.id   AF-A0A8H6BE08-F1
#
_cell.length_a   1.000
_cell.length_b   1.000
_cell.length_c   1.000
_cell.angle_alpha   90.00
_cell.angle_beta   90.00
_cell.angle_gamma   90.00
#
_symmetry.space_group_name_H-M   'P 1'
#
loop_
_entity.id
_entity.type
_entity.pdbx_description
1 polymer ?
#
loop_
_entity_poly.entity_id
_entity_poly.type
_entity_poly.pdbx_seq_one_letter_code
_entity_poly.pdbx_strand_id
1 'polypeptide(L)' 'MKVLANFDRVTSDNLRDIVKSKLSFKGHLHTYRFCDDVWTFVIKDVNVKFDDGHTMDVDKFKIVACNSKKSGDS' A
#
# COMPACT_ATOMS: atom_id res chain seq x y z
N MET A 1 10.15 20.79 11.05
CA MET A 1 9.79 19.38 11.28
C MET A 1 10.98 18.46 10.98
N LYS A 2 11.94 18.30 11.90
CA LYS A 2 13.09 17.37 11.69
C LYS A 2 12.75 15.93 12.08
N VAL A 3 11.92 15.76 13.10
CA VAL A 3 11.54 14.44 13.62
C VAL A 3 10.67 13.66 12.62
N LEU A 4 9.64 14.30 12.04
CA LEU A 4 8.77 13.66 11.05
C LEU A 4 9.54 13.26 9.77
N ALA A 5 10.41 14.12 9.26
CA ALA A 5 11.24 13.77 8.11
C ALA A 5 12.17 12.57 8.40
N ASN A 6 12.70 12.47 9.63
CA ASN A 6 13.47 11.29 10.02
C ASN A 6 12.60 10.04 10.17
N PHE A 7 11.37 10.19 10.67
CA PHE A 7 10.41 9.10 10.77
C PHE A 7 10.04 8.54 9.39
N ASP A 8 9.73 9.41 8.43
CA ASP A 8 9.36 9.00 7.06
C ASP A 8 10.50 8.21 6.41
N ARG A 9 11.73 8.71 6.54
CA ARG A 9 12.94 8.04 6.03
C ARG A 9 13.11 6.65 6.66
N VAL A 10 13.17 6.58 7.99
CA VAL A 10 13.42 5.32 8.72
C VAL A 10 12.31 4.29 8.46
N THR A 11 11.06 4.74 8.35
CA THR A 11 9.93 3.85 8.04
C THR A 11 10.03 3.30 6.62
N SER A 12 10.31 4.14 5.63
CA SER A 12 10.47 3.71 4.24
C SER A 12 11.64 2.72 4.07
N ASP A 13 12.78 2.98 4.73
CA ASP A 13 13.96 2.11 4.67
C ASP A 13 13.64 0.74 5.29
N ASN A 14 13.03 0.70 6.48
CA ASN A 14 12.69 -0.55 7.16
C ASN A 14 11.62 -1.37 6.42
N LEU A 15 10.60 -0.72 5.86
CA LEU A 15 9.59 -1.40 5.04
C LEU A 15 10.20 -2.06 3.80
N ARG A 16 11.24 -1.48 3.23
CA ARG A 16 11.95 -2.02 2.07
C ARG A 16 12.88 -3.17 2.42
N ASP A 17 13.67 -3.00 3.49
CA ASP A 17 14.82 -3.88 3.74
C ASP A 17 14.49 -5.03 4.70
N ILE A 18 13.54 -4.83 5.63
CA ILE A 18 13.25 -5.78 6.71
C ILE A 18 11.99 -6.61 6.42
N VAL A 19 10.95 -5.98 5.86
CA VAL A 19 9.65 -6.63 5.68
C VAL A 19 9.69 -7.59 4.49
N LYS A 20 9.39 -8.87 4.75
CA LYS A 20 9.36 -9.94 3.74
C LYS A 20 7.97 -10.53 3.51
N SER A 21 7.05 -10.25 4.41
CA SER A 21 5.67 -10.74 4.36
C SER A 21 4.98 -10.22 3.10
N LYS A 22 4.26 -11.11 2.45
CA LYS A 22 3.41 -10.84 1.30
C LYS A 22 1.95 -11.07 1.69
N LEU A 23 1.09 -10.42 0.93
CA LEU A 23 -0.34 -10.62 0.99
C LEU A 23 -0.88 -10.64 -0.44
N SER A 24 -1.94 -11.40 -0.65
CA SER A 24 -2.73 -11.35 -1.88
C SER A 24 -4.17 -11.00 -1.51
N PHE A 25 -4.86 -10.28 -2.40
CA PHE A 25 -6.26 -9.92 -2.16
C PHE A 25 -7.06 -10.04 -3.45
N LYS A 26 -8.35 -10.31 -3.30
CA LYS A 26 -9.35 -10.31 -4.38
C LYS A 26 -10.60 -9.61 -3.88
N GLY A 27 -11.19 -8.75 -4.71
CA GLY A 27 -12.43 -8.06 -4.41
C GLY A 27 -12.91 -7.27 -5.61
N HIS A 28 -13.97 -6.48 -5.43
CA HIS A 28 -14.61 -5.70 -6.48
C HIS A 28 -14.16 -4.24 -6.45
N LEU A 29 -13.57 -3.74 -7.53
CA LEU A 29 -13.20 -2.33 -7.63
C LEU A 29 -14.46 -1.46 -7.63
N HIS A 30 -14.54 -0.53 -6.66
CA HIS A 30 -15.66 0.40 -6.54
C HIS A 30 -15.35 1.76 -7.19
N THR A 31 -14.18 2.33 -6.89
CA THR A 31 -13.72 3.58 -7.52
C THR A 31 -12.20 3.65 -7.54
N TYR A 32 -11.65 4.41 -8.49
CA TYR A 32 -10.22 4.66 -8.61
C TYR A 32 -9.96 6.13 -8.98
N ARG A 33 -8.75 6.62 -8.66
CA ARG A 33 -8.25 7.94 -9.05
C ARG A 33 -6.74 7.91 -9.18
N PHE A 34 -6.23 8.60 -10.19
CA PHE A 34 -4.82 8.95 -10.31
C PHE A 34 -4.68 10.46 -10.36
N CYS A 35 -3.90 11.03 -9.44
CA CYS A 35 -3.60 12.47 -9.37
C CYS A 35 -2.25 12.63 -8.66
N ASP A 36 -1.42 13.57 -9.12
CA ASP A 36 -0.12 13.89 -8.52
C ASP A 36 0.78 12.66 -8.29
N ASP A 37 0.85 11.75 -9.27
CA ASP A 37 1.60 10.50 -9.19
C ASP A 37 1.19 9.54 -8.05
N VAL A 38 -0.02 9.72 -7.51
CA VAL A 38 -0.61 8.87 -6.48
C VAL A 38 -1.86 8.18 -7.02
N TRP A 39 -1.86 6.85 -6.93
CA TRP A 39 -3.05 6.04 -7.15
C TRP A 39 -3.87 5.90 -5.88
N THR A 40 -5.18 6.04 -6.01
CA THR A 40 -6.14 5.71 -4.96
C THR A 40 -7.17 4.73 -5.49
N PHE A 41 -7.37 3.61 -4.81
CA PHE A 41 -8.41 2.63 -5.12
C PHE A 41 -9.31 2.42 -3.90
N VAL A 42 -10.59 2.18 -4.15
CA VAL A 42 -11.53 1.65 -3.15
C VAL A 42 -12.07 0.35 -3.70
N ILE A 43 -11.83 -0.74 -2.97
CA ILE A 43 -12.25 -2.10 -3.31
C ILE A 43 -13.26 -2.55 -2.26
N LYS A 44 -14.31 -3.25 -2.67
CA LYS A 44 -15.36 -3.82 -1.81
C LYS A 44 -15.29 -5.34 -1.81
N ASP A 45 -15.85 -5.93 -0.76
CA ASP A 45 -16.01 -7.38 -0.59
C ASP A 45 -14.68 -8.11 -0.84
N VAL A 46 -13.67 -7.72 -0.07
CA VAL A 46 -12.29 -8.14 -0.28
C VAL A 46 -11.95 -9.34 0.59
N ASN A 47 -11.52 -10.42 -0.04
CA ASN A 47 -10.83 -11.52 0.64
C ASN A 47 -9.32 -11.29 0.57
N VAL A 48 -8.68 -11.19 1.73
CA VAL A 48 -7.23 -11.04 1.89
C VAL A 48 -6.66 -12.36 2.37
N LYS A 49 -5.56 -12.81 1.74
CA LYS A 49 -4.82 -14.02 2.10
C LYS A 49 -3.39 -13.65 2.47
N PHE A 50 -2.97 -14.08 3.66
CA PHE A 50 -1.64 -13.90 4.21
C PHE A 50 -0.73 -15.11 3.90
N ASP A 51 0.58 -14.93 4.04
CA ASP A 51 1.57 -15.98 3.76
C ASP A 51 1.46 -17.21 4.66
N ASP A 52 0.95 -17.04 5.88
CA ASP A 52 0.71 -18.14 6.84
C ASP A 52 -0.57 -18.95 6.53
N GLY A 53 -1.26 -18.60 5.42
CA GLY A 53 -2.49 -19.25 4.99
C GLY A 53 -3.75 -18.68 5.64
N HIS A 54 -3.63 -17.75 6.58
CA HIS A 54 -4.78 -17.07 7.14
C HIS A 54 -5.52 -16.26 6.08
N THR A 55 -6.85 -16.24 6.15
CA THR A 55 -7.70 -15.45 5.27
C THR A 55 -8.62 -14.56 6.09
N MET A 56 -8.83 -13.34 5.61
CA MET A 56 -9.66 -12.33 6.25
C MET A 56 -10.57 -11.66 5.22
N ASP A 57 -11.84 -11.52 5.55
CA ASP A 57 -12.81 -10.79 4.74
C ASP A 57 -12.93 -9.33 5.21
N VAL A 58 -12.99 -8.40 4.27
CA VAL A 58 -13.00 -6.95 4.49
C VAL A 58 -14.03 -6.29 3.59
N ASP A 59 -15.01 -5.61 4.17
CA ASP A 59 -16.09 -4.94 3.41
C ASP A 59 -15.56 -3.84 2.48
N LYS A 60 -14.53 -3.11 2.91
CA LYS A 60 -13.97 -1.97 2.18
C LYS A 60 -12.47 -1.82 2.40
N PHE A 61 -11.70 -1.95 1.32
CA PHE A 61 -10.25 -1.75 1.32
C PHE A 61 -9.89 -0.51 0.49
N LYS A 62 -9.36 0.53 1.15
CA LYS A 62 -8.82 1.73 0.49
C LYS A 62 -7.31 1.60 0.32
N ILE A 63 -6.83 1.66 -0.91
CA ILE A 63 -5.41 1.61 -1.24
C ILE A 63 -4.97 3.00 -1.70
N VAL A 64 -3.90 3.53 -1.11
CA VAL A 64 -3.23 4.76 -1.56
C VAL A 64 -1.78 4.39 -1.86
N ALA A 65 -1.38 4.48 -3.13
CA ALA A 65 -0.09 4.02 -3.60
C ALA A 65 0.65 5.17 -4.30
N CYS A 66 1.77 5.58 -3.73
CA CYS A 66 2.69 6.54 -4.35
C CYS A 66 3.58 5.82 -5.38
N ASN A 67 4.03 6.55 -6.38
CA ASN A 67 5.06 6.05 -7.30
C ASN A 67 6.33 5.64 -6.53
N SER A 68 6.87 4.47 -6.85
CA SER A 68 8.10 3.96 -6.24
C SER A 68 9.36 4.62 -6.80
N LYS A 69 9.26 5.25 -7.98
CA LYS A 69 10.32 6.10 -8.53
C LYS A 69 10.31 7.44 -7.81
N LYS A 70 11.48 7.90 -7.36
CA LYS A 70 11.62 9.27 -6.85
C LYS A 70 11.41 10.23 -8.02
N SER A 71 10.64 11.29 -7.79
CA SER A 71 10.51 12.41 -8.71
C SER A 71 11.90 12.95 -9.08
N GLY A 72 12.40 12.63 -10.27
CA GLY A 72 13.73 12.99 -10.75
C GLY A 72 14.54 11.86 -11.43
N ASP A 73 14.17 10.59 -11.26
CA ASP A 73 14.83 9.48 -11.97
C ASP A 73 14.08 9.16 -13.29
N SER A 74 14.59 9.74 -14.39
CA SER A 74 14.25 9.38 -15.78
C SER A 74 15.04 8.17 -16.25
#